data_AF-A0A0F9U906-F1
#
_entry.id   AF-A0A0F9U906-F1
#
_cell.length_a   1.000
_cell.length_b   1.000
_cell.length_c   1.000
_cell.angle_alpha   90.00
_cell.angle_beta   90.00
_cell.angle_gamma   90.00
#
_symmetry.space_group_name_H-M   'P 1'
#
loop_
_entity.id
_entity.type
_entity.pdbx_description
1 polymer ?
#
loop_
_entity_poly.entity_id
_entity_poly.type
_entity_poly.pdbx_seq_one_letter_code
_entity_poly.pdbx_strand_id
1 'polypeptide(L)'
;MNMDMLIRTLEDANFEVGLAEGGTELVIACPLCYDEKPRLYISAATGLWTCFHCDARGHLTRLLRDVCELTINESYTLERLIHQGDSKPLALTVTRPTPPSTVELPAGFFIDPGTGLAASYFQSRGLRPSWVQELRAGFCMVGPYACRIIIPVITQGKLRTFVARSWLPEEKKKVLMPPGSQASRALFGYDQLV
;
A
#
# COMPACT_ATOMS: atom_id res chain seq x y z
N MET A 1 -15.72 7.05 22.90
CA MET A 1 -14.43 6.33 22.80
C MET A 1 -14.37 5.31 23.92
N ASN A 2 -13.90 4.10 23.65
CA ASN A 2 -13.70 3.01 24.60
C ASN A 2 -12.41 3.25 25.40
N MET A 3 -12.55 3.91 26.54
CA MET A 3 -11.41 4.32 27.36
C MET A 3 -10.67 3.12 27.97
N ASP A 4 -11.39 2.08 28.41
CA ASP A 4 -10.80 0.86 28.96
C ASP A 4 -9.88 0.15 27.96
N MET A 5 -10.28 0.16 26.69
CA MET A 5 -9.48 -0.46 25.62
C MET A 5 -8.22 0.34 25.32
N LEU A 6 -8.28 1.68 25.36
CA LEU A 6 -7.10 2.52 25.21
C LEU A 6 -6.14 2.35 26.41
N ILE A 7 -6.67 2.28 27.63
CA ILE A 7 -5.86 2.04 28.84
C ILE A 7 -5.09 0.73 28.72
N ARG A 8 -5.79 -0.38 28.41
CA ARG A 8 -5.14 -1.69 28.21
C ARG A 8 -4.07 -1.67 27.13
N THR A 9 -4.33 -0.98 26.02
CA THR A 9 -3.36 -0.84 24.93
C THR A 9 -2.07 -0.15 25.39
N LEU A 10 -2.20 0.89 26.21
CA LEU A 10 -1.06 1.63 26.75
C LEU A 10 -0.32 0.83 27.83
N GLU A 11 -1.04 0.11 28.67
CA GLU A 11 -0.47 -0.80 29.68
C GLU A 11 0.29 -1.97 29.03
N ASP A 12 -0.25 -2.56 27.96
CA ASP A 12 0.42 -3.61 27.16
C ASP A 12 1.70 -3.09 26.49
N ALA A 13 1.79 -1.78 26.25
CA ALA A 13 2.98 -1.09 25.77
C ALA A 13 3.90 -0.60 26.91
N ASN A 14 3.70 -1.08 28.14
CA ASN A 14 4.47 -0.75 29.34
C ASN A 14 4.36 0.70 29.83
N PHE A 15 3.24 1.39 29.58
CA PHE A 15 2.99 2.72 30.14
C PHE A 15 2.07 2.66 31.36
N GLU A 16 2.48 3.34 32.43
CA GLU A 16 1.58 3.65 33.55
C GLU A 16 0.60 4.75 33.14
N VAL A 17 -0.70 4.47 33.25
CA VAL A 17 -1.77 5.38 32.83
C VAL A 17 -2.43 6.02 34.04
N GLY A 18 -2.33 7.35 34.12
CA GLY A 18 -3.09 8.16 35.06
C GLY A 18 -4.36 8.75 34.44
N LEU A 19 -5.29 9.17 35.30
CA LEU A 19 -6.47 9.95 34.93
C LEU A 19 -6.30 11.40 35.39
N ALA A 20 -6.48 12.36 34.48
CA ALA A 20 -6.44 13.77 34.83
C ALA A 20 -7.71 14.22 35.56
N GLU A 21 -7.64 15.39 36.23
CA GLU A 21 -8.78 15.99 36.92
C GLU A 21 -9.96 16.18 35.95
N GLY A 22 -11.11 15.59 36.30
CA GLY A 22 -12.30 15.57 35.44
C GLY A 22 -12.51 14.26 34.66
N GLY A 23 -11.57 13.31 34.72
CA GLY A 23 -11.77 11.92 34.26
C GLY A 23 -12.00 11.74 32.77
N THR A 24 -11.70 12.76 31.97
CA THR A 24 -11.91 12.77 30.50
C THR A 24 -10.60 12.73 29.71
N GLU A 25 -9.46 12.78 30.39
CA GLU A 25 -8.13 12.74 29.78
C GLU A 25 -7.26 11.71 30.51
N LEU A 26 -6.51 10.95 29.71
CA LEU A 26 -5.48 10.05 30.20
C LEU A 26 -4.15 10.79 30.22
N VAL A 27 -3.30 10.46 31.19
CA VAL A 27 -1.95 11.03 31.27
C VAL A 27 -0.91 9.92 31.39
N ILE A 28 0.17 10.01 30.62
CA ILE A 28 1.29 9.07 30.66
C ILE A 28 2.63 9.83 30.69
N ALA A 29 3.68 9.14 31.11
CA ALA A 29 5.06 9.58 30.91
C ALA A 29 5.34 9.69 29.40
N CYS A 30 6.06 10.74 28.98
CA CYS A 30 6.25 11.00 27.56
C CYS A 30 7.45 10.20 27.01
N PRO A 31 7.24 9.22 26.10
CA PRO A 31 8.34 8.44 25.54
C PRO A 31 9.18 9.21 24.51
N LEU A 32 8.66 10.33 24.00
CA LEU A 32 9.34 11.11 22.95
C LEU A 32 10.44 12.03 23.51
N CYS A 33 10.26 12.52 24.74
CA CYS A 33 11.27 13.30 25.45
C CYS A 33 11.86 12.58 26.66
N TYR A 34 11.44 11.33 26.91
CA TYR A 34 11.90 10.48 28.02
C TYR A 34 11.74 11.15 29.40
N ASP A 35 10.72 12.01 29.54
CA ASP A 35 10.35 12.58 30.84
C ASP A 35 9.52 11.55 31.61
N GLU A 36 10.03 11.13 32.76
CA GLU A 36 9.35 10.19 33.68
C GLU A 36 8.08 10.79 34.28
N LYS A 37 7.91 12.13 34.24
CA LYS A 37 6.71 12.78 34.75
C LYS A 37 5.55 12.62 33.77
N PRO A 38 4.34 12.27 34.25
CA PRO A 38 3.17 12.13 33.40
C PRO A 38 2.70 13.50 32.91
N ARG A 39 3.17 13.90 31.72
CA ARG A 39 2.92 15.20 31.09
C ARG A 39 2.41 15.09 29.66
N LEU A 40 2.22 13.87 29.16
CA LEU A 40 1.56 13.62 27.88
C LEU A 40 0.09 13.32 28.16
N TYR A 41 -0.77 14.25 27.76
CA TYR A 41 -2.21 14.17 27.94
C TYR A 41 -2.86 13.66 26.66
N ILE A 42 -3.83 12.76 26.80
CA ILE A 42 -4.57 12.14 25.71
C ILE A 42 -6.05 12.38 25.99
N SER A 43 -6.73 13.11 25.11
CA SER A 43 -8.16 13.38 25.23
C SER A 43 -8.97 12.13 24.92
N ALA A 44 -9.73 11.63 25.89
CA ALA A 44 -10.58 10.46 25.67
C ALA A 44 -11.77 10.74 24.73
N ALA A 45 -12.09 12.01 24.48
CA ALA A 45 -13.15 12.40 23.55
C ALA A 45 -12.66 12.42 22.10
N THR A 46 -11.47 12.98 21.85
CA THR A 46 -11.00 13.30 20.49
C THR A 46 -9.87 12.42 20.00
N GLY A 47 -9.18 11.69 20.89
CA GLY A 47 -7.95 10.95 20.55
C GLY A 47 -6.76 11.87 20.26
N LEU A 48 -6.90 13.19 20.44
CA LEU A 48 -5.78 14.12 20.33
C LEU A 48 -4.92 14.02 21.59
N TRP A 49 -3.62 14.11 21.40
CA TRP A 49 -2.67 14.13 22.50
C TRP A 49 -1.68 15.29 22.37
N THR A 50 -1.18 15.74 23.51
CA THR A 50 -0.17 16.80 23.62
C THR A 50 0.72 16.54 24.82
N CYS A 51 2.02 16.67 24.64
CA CYS A 51 2.99 16.68 25.74
C CYS A 51 3.28 18.12 26.17
N PHE A 52 3.02 18.44 27.43
CA PHE A 52 3.28 19.75 28.02
C PHE A 52 4.75 19.96 28.46
N HIS A 53 5.66 19.04 28.11
CA HIS A 53 7.10 19.23 28.31
C HIS A 53 7.84 19.57 27.02
N CYS A 54 7.62 18.80 25.95
CA CYS A 54 8.34 18.95 24.67
C CYS A 54 7.47 19.50 23.51
N ASP A 55 6.23 19.90 23.79
CA ASP A 55 5.24 20.41 22.82
C ASP A 55 4.90 19.45 21.66
N ALA A 56 5.31 18.18 21.75
CA ALA A 56 4.90 17.15 20.81
C ALA A 56 3.38 16.94 20.88
N ARG A 57 2.74 16.82 19.72
CA ARG A 57 1.28 16.68 19.58
C ARG A 57 0.90 15.83 18.38
N GLY A 58 -0.30 15.24 18.40
CA GLY A 58 -0.79 14.44 17.29
C GLY A 58 -2.17 13.80 17.52
N HIS A 59 -2.53 12.94 16.58
CA HIS A 59 -3.71 12.08 16.64
C HIS A 59 -3.37 10.73 17.28
N LEU A 60 -4.41 9.99 17.70
CA LEU A 60 -4.28 8.69 18.34
C LEU A 60 -3.54 7.69 17.46
N THR A 61 -3.81 7.65 16.14
CA THR A 61 -3.05 6.80 15.20
C THR A 61 -1.54 7.00 15.31
N ARG A 62 -1.09 8.26 15.48
CA ARG A 62 0.33 8.58 15.58
C ARG A 62 0.92 8.08 16.89
N LEU A 63 0.17 8.21 17.98
CA LEU A 63 0.56 7.67 19.28
C LEU A 63 0.72 6.14 19.19
N LEU A 64 -0.31 5.46 18.68
CA LEU A 64 -0.31 4.00 18.54
C LEU A 64 0.88 3.49 17.69
N ARG A 65 1.26 4.22 16.65
CA ARG A 65 2.39 3.87 15.80
C ARG A 65 3.75 4.19 16.42
N ASP A 66 3.92 5.44 16.86
CA ASP A 66 5.23 5.97 17.27
C ASP A 66 5.57 5.58 18.72
N VAL A 67 4.57 5.28 19.55
CA VAL A 67 4.72 5.00 20.99
C VAL A 67 4.42 3.54 21.33
N CYS A 68 3.35 2.96 20.78
CA CYS A 68 3.02 1.55 21.01
C CYS A 68 3.65 0.61 19.98
N GLU A 69 4.55 1.12 19.12
CA GLU A 69 5.30 0.37 18.10
C GLU A 69 4.42 -0.46 17.14
N LEU A 70 3.16 -0.06 16.94
CA LEU A 70 2.24 -0.75 16.05
C LEU A 70 2.51 -0.39 14.58
N THR A 71 2.24 -1.33 13.68
CA THR A 71 2.22 -1.01 12.24
C THR A 71 1.09 -0.04 11.93
N ILE A 72 1.21 0.68 10.81
CA ILE A 72 0.17 1.65 10.39
C ILE A 72 -1.23 1.02 10.29
N ASN A 73 -1.32 -0.23 9.83
CA ASN A 73 -2.60 -0.93 9.68
C ASN A 73 -3.18 -1.35 11.04
N GLU A 74 -2.34 -1.80 11.97
CA GLU A 74 -2.75 -2.12 13.34
C GLU A 74 -3.21 -0.86 14.08
N SER A 75 -2.46 0.25 13.98
CA SER A 75 -2.84 1.53 14.58
C SER A 75 -4.22 2.01 14.11
N TYR A 76 -4.49 1.96 12.80
CA TYR A 76 -5.82 2.34 12.27
C TYR A 76 -6.92 1.38 12.72
N THR A 77 -6.65 0.08 12.72
CA THR A 77 -7.64 -0.92 13.15
C THR A 77 -8.00 -0.72 14.61
N LEU A 78 -7.00 -0.51 15.45
CA LEU A 78 -7.18 -0.32 16.88
C LEU A 78 -7.84 1.01 17.22
N GLU A 79 -7.44 2.11 16.57
CA GLU A 79 -8.09 3.41 16.69
C GLU A 79 -9.60 3.31 16.34
N ARG A 80 -9.97 2.58 15.29
CA ARG A 80 -11.38 2.34 14.94
C ARG A 80 -12.16 1.58 16.01
N LEU A 81 -11.54 0.57 16.62
CA LEU A 81 -12.14 -0.20 17.71
C LEU A 81 -12.31 0.67 18.97
N ILE A 82 -11.29 1.47 19.29
CA ILE A 82 -11.30 2.43 20.39
C ILE A 82 -12.39 3.50 20.16
N HIS A 83 -12.61 3.98 18.93
CA HIS A 83 -13.67 4.94 18.65
C HIS A 83 -15.08 4.35 18.52
N GLN A 84 -15.29 3.04 18.75
CA GLN A 84 -16.61 2.36 18.69
C GLN A 84 -17.51 2.85 17.54
N GLY A 85 -17.03 2.75 16.31
CA GLY A 85 -17.86 2.95 15.11
C GLY A 85 -18.18 4.40 14.71
N ASP A 86 -17.83 5.41 15.52
CA ASP A 86 -18.06 6.83 15.19
C ASP A 86 -16.97 7.46 14.31
N SER A 87 -15.92 6.72 13.98
CA SER A 87 -15.09 7.11 12.85
C SER A 87 -15.94 6.96 11.60
N LYS A 88 -16.45 8.09 11.08
CA LYS A 88 -16.81 8.19 9.66
C LYS A 88 -15.69 7.45 8.94
N PRO A 89 -15.95 6.31 8.29
CA PRO A 89 -14.89 5.65 7.57
C PRO A 89 -14.29 6.71 6.66
N LEU A 90 -12.98 6.95 6.76
CA LEU A 90 -12.28 7.46 5.58
C LEU A 90 -12.72 6.48 4.50
N ALA A 91 -13.54 6.96 3.57
CA ALA A 91 -14.00 6.17 2.45
C ALA A 91 -12.78 5.92 1.55
N LEU A 92 -11.82 5.14 2.04
CA LEU A 92 -10.76 4.52 1.28
C LEU A 92 -11.33 3.47 0.34
N THR A 93 -12.58 3.07 0.57
CA THR A 93 -13.35 2.35 -0.42
C THR A 93 -14.10 3.35 -1.29
N VAL A 94 -13.38 3.97 -2.23
CA VAL A 94 -14.00 4.15 -3.53
C VAL A 94 -14.20 2.73 -4.06
N THR A 95 -15.36 2.13 -3.79
CA THR A 95 -15.85 0.97 -4.55
C THR A 95 -16.04 1.48 -5.96
N ARG A 96 -14.93 1.61 -6.70
CA ARG A 96 -14.99 1.87 -8.12
C ARG A 96 -15.46 0.55 -8.69
N PRO A 97 -16.72 0.45 -9.19
CA PRO A 97 -17.18 -0.78 -9.79
C PRO A 97 -16.17 -1.17 -10.83
N THR A 98 -15.73 -2.43 -10.76
CA THR A 98 -14.71 -2.98 -11.63
C THR A 98 -15.13 -2.72 -13.07
N PRO A 99 -14.52 -1.76 -13.78
CA PRO A 99 -14.94 -1.46 -15.13
C PRO A 99 -14.70 -2.71 -15.98
N PRO A 100 -15.53 -2.97 -17.00
CA PRO A 100 -15.24 -4.03 -17.95
C PRO A 100 -13.85 -3.76 -18.54
N SER A 101 -12.94 -4.72 -18.37
CA SER A 101 -11.66 -4.68 -19.07
C SER A 101 -11.88 -5.21 -20.47
N THR A 102 -11.80 -4.33 -21.46
CA THR A 102 -11.89 -4.68 -22.89
C THR A 102 -10.51 -4.96 -23.50
N VAL A 103 -9.47 -5.04 -22.67
CA VAL A 103 -8.10 -5.23 -23.13
C VAL A 103 -7.80 -6.73 -23.19
N GLU A 104 -7.46 -7.19 -24.38
CA GLU A 104 -6.91 -8.51 -24.63
C GLU A 104 -5.42 -8.42 -24.94
N LEU A 105 -4.71 -9.54 -24.80
CA LEU A 105 -3.34 -9.62 -25.30
C LEU A 105 -3.35 -9.52 -26.83
N PRO A 106 -2.32 -8.90 -27.44
CA PRO A 106 -2.29 -8.73 -28.88
C PRO A 106 -2.23 -10.08 -29.59
N ALA A 107 -2.87 -10.21 -30.76
CA ALA A 107 -2.94 -11.48 -31.50
C ALA A 107 -1.55 -12.08 -31.84
N GLY A 108 -0.52 -11.24 -31.96
CA GLY A 108 0.87 -11.68 -32.17
C GLY A 108 1.65 -11.95 -30.88
N PHE A 109 0.97 -12.07 -29.73
CA PHE A 109 1.60 -12.40 -28.45
C PHE A 109 2.00 -13.86 -28.40
N PHE A 110 3.27 -14.09 -28.09
CA PHE A 110 3.82 -15.41 -27.81
C PHE A 110 4.45 -15.38 -26.42
N ILE A 111 4.16 -16.42 -25.64
CA ILE A 111 4.86 -16.66 -24.37
C ILE A 111 6.33 -16.92 -24.69
N ASP A 112 7.24 -16.31 -23.93
CA ASP A 112 8.67 -16.47 -24.15
C ASP A 112 9.09 -17.93 -23.89
N PRO A 113 9.64 -18.65 -24.90
CA PRO A 113 10.12 -20.02 -24.71
C PRO A 113 11.49 -20.07 -24.02
N GLY A 114 12.03 -18.94 -23.57
CA GLY A 114 13.36 -18.83 -22.97
C GLY A 114 14.51 -18.86 -23.98
N THR A 115 14.21 -18.75 -25.28
CA THR A 115 15.22 -18.69 -26.35
C THR A 115 14.89 -17.57 -27.34
N GLY A 116 15.92 -17.04 -28.02
CA GLY A 116 15.78 -15.97 -29.02
C GLY A 116 15.92 -14.54 -28.46
N LEU A 117 15.59 -13.55 -29.30
CA LEU A 117 15.86 -12.13 -29.02
C LEU A 117 15.13 -11.61 -27.76
N ALA A 118 13.89 -12.04 -27.54
CA ALA A 118 13.12 -11.66 -26.36
C ALA A 118 13.76 -12.20 -25.07
N ALA A 119 14.13 -13.48 -25.06
CA ALA A 119 14.86 -14.10 -23.95
C ALA A 119 16.21 -13.43 -23.67
N SER A 120 16.99 -13.13 -24.72
CA SER A 120 18.25 -12.37 -24.58
C SER A 120 18.00 -10.98 -23.98
N TYR A 121 16.91 -10.31 -24.38
CA TYR A 121 16.53 -9.02 -23.80
C TYR A 121 16.17 -9.17 -22.32
N PHE A 122 15.30 -10.11 -21.93
CA PHE A 122 14.97 -10.37 -20.53
C PHE A 122 16.22 -10.63 -19.67
N GLN A 123 17.12 -11.50 -20.16
CA GLN A 123 18.38 -11.81 -19.48
C GLN A 123 19.27 -10.56 -19.33
N SER A 124 19.41 -9.74 -20.38
CA SER A 124 20.18 -8.49 -20.31
C SER A 124 19.62 -7.47 -19.31
N ARG A 125 18.34 -7.60 -18.94
CA ARG A 125 17.66 -6.78 -17.93
C ARG A 125 17.66 -7.40 -16.53
N GLY A 126 18.31 -8.56 -16.35
CA GLY A 126 18.41 -9.26 -15.07
C GLY A 126 17.16 -10.05 -14.68
N LEU A 127 16.23 -10.30 -15.62
CA LEU A 127 15.04 -11.09 -15.37
C LEU A 127 15.35 -12.58 -15.55
N ARG A 128 15.17 -13.36 -14.48
CA ARG A 128 15.32 -14.82 -14.53
C ARG A 128 14.18 -15.45 -15.33
N PRO A 129 14.41 -16.58 -16.04
CA PRO A 129 13.34 -17.25 -16.78
C PRO A 129 12.11 -17.59 -15.93
N SER A 130 12.30 -17.98 -14.66
CA SER A 130 11.20 -18.24 -13.72
C SER A 130 10.31 -17.01 -13.51
N TRP A 131 10.90 -15.82 -13.35
CA TRP A 131 10.16 -14.57 -13.20
C TRP A 131 9.41 -14.18 -14.47
N VAL A 132 9.99 -14.44 -15.65
CA VAL A 132 9.30 -14.20 -16.93
C VAL A 132 8.03 -15.07 -17.02
N GLN A 133 8.11 -16.34 -16.59
CA GLN A 133 6.97 -17.25 -16.52
C GLN A 133 5.93 -16.81 -15.47
N GLU A 134 6.36 -16.43 -14.27
CA GLU A 134 5.49 -15.92 -13.19
C GLU A 134 4.72 -14.66 -13.62
N LEU A 135 5.40 -13.75 -14.34
CA LEU A 135 4.80 -12.55 -14.91
C LEU A 135 3.91 -12.84 -16.13
N ARG A 136 3.92 -14.07 -16.64
CA ARG A 136 3.31 -14.46 -17.91
C ARG A 136 3.74 -13.53 -19.05
N ALA A 137 4.99 -13.08 -18.98
CA ALA A 137 5.56 -12.17 -19.94
C ALA A 137 5.88 -12.92 -21.25
N GLY A 138 5.86 -12.18 -22.34
CA GLY A 138 6.08 -12.72 -23.67
C GLY A 138 6.54 -11.64 -24.62
N PHE A 139 6.30 -11.83 -25.91
CA PHE A 139 6.72 -10.89 -26.93
C PHE A 139 5.82 -10.91 -28.16
N CYS A 140 6.00 -9.89 -29.01
CA CYS A 140 5.42 -9.86 -30.35
C CYS A 140 6.52 -9.71 -31.40
N MET A 141 6.47 -10.55 -32.43
CA MET A 141 7.33 -10.41 -33.63
C MET A 141 6.64 -9.64 -34.76
N VAL A 142 5.31 -9.55 -34.72
CA VAL A 142 4.49 -8.97 -35.77
C VAL A 142 3.45 -8.01 -35.18
N GLY A 143 2.82 -7.23 -36.06
CA GLY A 143 1.76 -6.30 -35.67
C GLY A 143 2.27 -5.03 -34.98
N PRO A 144 1.36 -4.25 -34.34
CA PRO A 144 1.68 -2.93 -33.79
C PRO A 144 2.68 -2.97 -32.62
N TYR A 145 2.89 -4.15 -32.03
CA TYR A 145 3.84 -4.38 -30.94
C TYR A 145 5.08 -5.18 -31.37
N ALA A 146 5.33 -5.31 -32.67
CA ALA A 146 6.51 -6.02 -33.18
C ALA A 146 7.81 -5.54 -32.51
N CYS A 147 8.71 -6.49 -32.25
CA CYS A 147 9.98 -6.28 -31.57
C CYS A 147 9.86 -5.71 -30.16
N ARG A 148 8.80 -6.11 -29.43
CA ARG A 148 8.56 -5.70 -28.04
C ARG A 148 8.28 -6.90 -27.17
N ILE A 149 8.83 -6.88 -25.95
CA ILE A 149 8.34 -7.71 -24.87
C ILE A 149 6.99 -7.16 -24.40
N ILE A 150 6.09 -8.05 -24.00
CA ILE A 150 4.77 -7.74 -23.47
C ILE A 150 4.75 -8.20 -22.02
N ILE A 151 4.48 -7.27 -21.11
CA ILE A 151 4.30 -7.54 -19.68
C ILE A 151 2.82 -7.31 -19.35
N PRO A 152 2.04 -8.38 -19.15
CA PRO A 152 0.64 -8.26 -18.73
C PRO A 152 0.53 -7.59 -17.36
N VAL A 153 -0.48 -6.74 -17.19
CA VAL A 153 -0.81 -6.13 -15.89
C VAL A 153 -2.20 -6.62 -15.49
N ILE A 154 -2.20 -7.55 -14.54
CA ILE A 154 -3.41 -8.19 -14.01
C ILE A 154 -3.71 -7.56 -12.65
N THR A 155 -4.95 -7.14 -12.47
CA THR A 155 -5.42 -6.55 -11.22
C THR A 155 -6.82 -7.09 -10.93
N GLN A 156 -6.96 -7.72 -9.77
CA GLN A 156 -8.17 -8.44 -9.35
C GLN A 156 -8.54 -9.56 -10.33
N GLY A 157 -7.55 -10.34 -10.76
CA GLY A 157 -7.72 -11.48 -11.66
C GLY A 157 -8.09 -11.15 -13.10
N LYS A 158 -8.11 -9.87 -13.49
CA LYS A 158 -8.43 -9.42 -14.85
C LYS A 158 -7.28 -8.66 -15.48
N LEU A 159 -7.01 -8.94 -16.75
CA LEU A 159 -6.06 -8.17 -17.57
C LEU A 159 -6.59 -6.74 -17.76
N ARG A 160 -5.90 -5.74 -17.19
CA ARG A 160 -6.32 -4.33 -17.29
C ARG A 160 -5.58 -3.57 -18.38
N THR A 161 -4.33 -3.94 -18.58
CA THR A 161 -3.44 -3.38 -19.58
C THR A 161 -2.26 -4.33 -19.76
N PHE A 162 -1.41 -4.04 -20.73
CA PHE A 162 -0.07 -4.60 -20.81
C PHE A 162 0.90 -3.49 -21.17
N VAL A 163 2.16 -3.66 -20.77
CA VAL A 163 3.24 -2.77 -21.19
C VAL A 163 4.02 -3.46 -22.30
N ALA A 164 4.12 -2.81 -23.45
CA ALA A 164 4.91 -3.29 -24.57
C ALA A 164 6.23 -2.51 -24.64
N ARG A 165 7.34 -3.14 -24.27
CA ARG A 165 8.68 -2.52 -24.25
C ARG A 165 9.51 -3.02 -25.42
N SER A 166 10.02 -2.10 -26.24
CA SER A 166 10.93 -2.47 -27.33
C SER A 166 12.31 -2.86 -26.81
N TRP A 167 12.85 -3.94 -27.38
CA TRP A 167 14.24 -4.32 -27.21
C TRP A 167 15.17 -3.69 -28.26
N LEU A 168 14.62 -3.00 -29.27
CA LEU A 168 15.43 -2.34 -30.29
C LEU A 168 16.07 -1.06 -29.74
N PRO A 169 17.40 -0.89 -29.84
CA PRO A 169 18.10 0.30 -29.36
C PRO A 169 17.69 1.60 -30.08
N GLU A 170 17.33 1.53 -31.36
CA GLU A 170 17.00 2.71 -32.18
C GLU A 170 15.52 3.11 -32.12
N GLU A 171 14.66 2.28 -31.51
CA GLU A 171 13.22 2.58 -31.43
C GLU A 171 12.97 3.86 -30.62
N LYS A 172 12.35 4.87 -31.23
CA LYS A 172 12.03 6.14 -30.56
C LYS A 172 10.94 5.94 -29.50
N LYS A 173 9.90 5.16 -29.84
CA LYS A 173 8.80 4.84 -28.91
C LYS A 173 9.11 3.55 -28.16
N LYS A 174 9.92 3.68 -27.11
CA LYS A 174 10.39 2.55 -26.30
C LYS A 174 9.27 1.78 -25.62
N VAL A 175 8.23 2.47 -25.15
CA VAL A 175 7.13 1.87 -24.40
C VAL A 175 5.82 2.21 -25.08
N LEU A 176 4.98 1.20 -25.27
CA LEU A 176 3.60 1.34 -25.75
C LEU A 176 2.65 0.66 -24.77
N MET A 177 1.38 1.08 -24.84
CA MET A 177 0.26 0.46 -24.12
C MET A 177 -0.87 0.16 -25.12
N PRO A 178 -1.80 -0.76 -24.81
CA PRO A 178 -2.96 -0.99 -25.65
C PRO A 178 -3.83 0.25 -25.79
N PRO A 179 -4.42 0.50 -26.99
CA PRO A 179 -5.44 1.51 -27.13
C PRO A 179 -6.61 1.18 -26.20
N GLY A 180 -7.21 2.21 -25.57
CA GLY A 180 -8.28 2.02 -24.60
C GLY A 180 -7.83 1.40 -23.26
N SER A 181 -6.52 1.27 -23.02
CA SER A 181 -6.00 0.76 -21.75
C SER A 181 -6.42 1.64 -20.57
N GLN A 182 -6.80 1.01 -19.47
CA GLN A 182 -7.14 1.69 -18.21
C GLN A 182 -5.93 1.67 -17.27
N ALA A 183 -4.78 2.18 -17.73
CA ALA A 183 -3.52 2.14 -16.97
C ALA A 183 -3.63 2.81 -15.59
N SER A 184 -4.42 3.89 -15.46
CA SER A 184 -4.71 4.56 -14.18
C SER A 184 -5.49 3.71 -13.17
N ARG A 185 -6.01 2.56 -13.59
CA ARG A 185 -6.74 1.58 -12.77
C ARG A 185 -6.05 0.22 -12.72
N ALA A 186 -4.82 0.13 -13.23
CA ALA A 186 -4.03 -1.08 -13.22
C ALA A 186 -2.87 -0.90 -12.23
N LEU A 187 -2.67 -1.88 -11.35
CA LEU A 187 -1.51 -1.92 -10.47
C LEU A 187 -0.73 -3.20 -10.78
N PHE A 188 0.52 -3.01 -11.21
CA PHE A 188 1.42 -4.13 -11.48
C PHE A 188 1.78 -4.85 -10.18
N GLY A 189 1.74 -6.18 -10.20
CA GLY A 189 1.99 -7.02 -9.03
C GLY A 189 0.84 -7.06 -8.01
N TYR A 190 -0.32 -6.43 -8.27
CA TYR A 190 -1.44 -6.41 -7.33
C TYR A 190 -1.85 -7.82 -6.89
N ASP A 191 -2.05 -8.73 -7.85
CA ASP A 191 -2.49 -10.10 -7.58
C ASP A 191 -1.38 -11.00 -7.02
N GLN A 192 -0.14 -10.50 -6.89
CA GLN A 192 0.98 -11.24 -6.28
C GLN A 192 1.13 -10.94 -4.78
N LEU A 193 0.46 -9.89 -4.29
CA LEU A 193 0.48 -9.46 -2.89
C LEU A 193 -0.71 -9.97 -2.07
N VAL A 194 -1.71 -10.57 -2.73
CA VAL A 194 -2.95 -11.10 -2.15
C VAL A 194 -2.88 -12.62 -2.13
#